data_AF-A0A953N2G9-F1
#
_entry.id   AF-A0A953N2G9-F1
#
_cell.length_a   1.000
_cell.length_b   1.000
_cell.length_c   1.000
_cell.angle_alpha   90.00
_cell.angle_beta   90.00
_cell.angle_gamma   90.00
#
_symmetry.space_group_name_H-M   'P 1'
#
loop_
_entity.id
_entity.type
_entity.pdbx_description
1 polymer ?
#
loop_
_entity_poly.entity_id
_entity_poly.type
_entity_poly.pdbx_seq_one_letter_code
_entity_poly.pdbx_strand_id
1 'polypeptide(L)'
;MKNIFEINAEIEKITNPVIEYHHHYQNIMFFGDWVSEIDYTYFIKWQETIKKKINDIADLDSPSKVKFLKVFHQDVLQKYNEQLKLNFNELDTLKAKLKQKYVSEGFIRKPKKKSKEVYYSPDSHDDFDYILTKMSEIFELEKFDIYNDDECGGPEGLKDILQDEVLSKLKVEDDQLESLYSYVHLSVCLELTRDMLKNITQHLDSIVNYIKKLENFEEDKLTLDEVYDNDPNNLKLEFKINKLDVALFYRVFHDVGIIEVDNKNQKNPYTNLKKYIDSSNMYYMENKKVDKVKNINKEFSKFLNDNKYEKHEINLIELLISKLKSKKEEIEANSEEGLL
;
A
#
# COMPACT_ATOMS: atom_id res chain seq x y z
N MET A 1 -16.09 21.09 -14.25
CA MET A 1 -15.12 21.36 -15.34
C MET A 1 -13.89 22.11 -14.85
N LYS A 2 -14.00 23.20 -14.07
CA LYS A 2 -12.82 23.93 -13.54
C LYS A 2 -11.80 23.01 -12.83
N ASN A 3 -12.27 22.13 -11.94
CA ASN A 3 -11.42 21.18 -11.22
C ASN A 3 -10.70 20.16 -12.13
N ILE A 4 -11.30 19.82 -13.29
CA ILE A 4 -10.71 18.90 -14.27
C ILE A 4 -9.53 19.55 -15.02
N PHE A 5 -9.68 20.81 -15.42
CA PHE A 5 -8.57 21.54 -16.05
C PHE A 5 -7.42 21.78 -15.07
N GLU A 6 -7.76 22.11 -13.82
CA GLU A 6 -6.76 22.30 -12.77
C GLU A 6 -5.96 21.03 -12.50
N ILE A 7 -6.61 19.87 -12.39
CA ILE A 7 -5.86 18.63 -12.12
C ILE A 7 -4.98 18.23 -13.30
N ASN A 8 -5.45 18.40 -14.53
CA ASN A 8 -4.63 18.13 -15.71
C ASN A 8 -3.41 19.05 -15.74
N ALA A 9 -3.58 20.34 -15.44
CA ALA A 9 -2.46 21.28 -15.34
C ALA A 9 -1.44 20.91 -14.26
N GLU A 10 -1.88 20.34 -13.13
CA GLU A 10 -0.96 19.83 -12.11
C GLU A 10 -0.16 18.60 -12.60
N ILE A 11 -0.79 17.66 -13.32
CA ILE A 11 -0.06 16.53 -13.93
C ILE A 11 0.94 17.02 -15.01
N GLU A 12 0.55 18.01 -15.81
CA GLU A 12 1.45 18.60 -16.81
C GLU A 12 2.68 19.23 -16.15
N LYS A 13 2.51 19.90 -15.00
CA LYS A 13 3.66 20.41 -14.24
C LYS A 13 4.59 19.26 -13.85
N ILE A 14 4.07 18.19 -13.24
CA ILE A 14 4.91 17.05 -12.79
C ILE A 14 5.74 16.47 -13.94
N THR A 15 5.13 16.33 -15.12
CA THR A 15 5.76 15.68 -16.28
C THR A 15 6.68 16.61 -17.07
N ASN A 16 6.36 17.90 -17.07
CA ASN A 16 7.09 18.96 -17.76
C ASN A 16 7.45 20.09 -16.78
N PRO A 17 8.33 19.83 -15.80
CA PRO A 17 8.67 20.82 -14.81
C PRO A 17 9.38 22.03 -15.41
N VAL A 18 9.13 23.20 -14.83
CA VAL A 18 9.86 24.42 -15.17
C VAL A 18 11.18 24.39 -14.43
N ILE A 19 12.26 24.16 -15.18
CA ILE A 19 13.62 24.05 -14.65
C ILE A 19 14.50 25.10 -15.30
N GLU A 20 15.15 25.91 -14.47
CA GLU A 20 15.89 27.08 -14.92
C GLU A 20 17.28 27.10 -14.28
N TYR A 21 18.32 27.20 -15.09
CA TYR A 21 19.69 27.34 -14.60
C TYR A 21 20.07 28.81 -14.50
N HIS A 22 20.56 29.21 -13.32
CA HIS A 22 20.96 30.58 -13.02
C HIS A 22 22.47 30.69 -12.86
N HIS A 23 23.15 31.12 -13.92
CA HIS A 23 24.61 31.22 -13.99
C HIS A 23 25.23 32.02 -12.83
N HIS A 24 24.64 33.15 -12.46
CA HIS A 24 25.16 34.01 -11.39
C HIS A 24 25.21 33.29 -10.02
N TYR A 25 24.23 32.42 -9.75
CA TYR A 25 24.17 31.64 -8.50
C TYR A 25 24.74 30.23 -8.64
N GLN A 26 25.09 29.81 -9.86
CA GLN A 26 25.45 28.44 -10.21
C GLN A 26 24.49 27.39 -9.62
N ASN A 27 23.20 27.71 -9.66
CA ASN A 27 22.15 26.90 -9.04
C ASN A 27 20.94 26.78 -9.98
N ILE A 28 20.10 25.80 -9.71
CA ILE A 28 18.92 25.45 -10.49
C ILE A 28 17.67 25.80 -9.70
N MET A 29 16.71 26.42 -10.39
CA MET A 29 15.36 26.60 -9.89
C MET A 29 14.45 25.51 -10.46
N PHE A 30 13.64 24.92 -9.59
CA PHE A 30 12.59 23.95 -9.91
C PHE A 30 11.26 24.56 -9.44
N PHE A 31 10.38 24.90 -10.39
CA PHE A 31 9.13 25.65 -10.13
C PHE A 31 9.25 26.98 -9.38
N GLY A 32 10.38 27.67 -9.52
CA GLY A 32 10.57 28.95 -8.84
C GLY A 32 11.20 28.82 -7.45
N ASP A 33 11.53 27.61 -7.00
CA ASP A 33 12.29 27.35 -5.77
C ASP A 33 13.68 26.78 -6.09
N TRP A 34 14.67 27.06 -5.25
CA TRP A 34 16.04 26.55 -5.44
C TRP A 34 16.10 25.07 -5.11
N VAL A 35 16.70 24.24 -5.97
CA VAL A 35 16.79 22.78 -5.74
C VAL A 35 17.49 22.44 -4.42
N SER A 36 18.44 23.25 -3.96
CA SER A 36 19.13 23.11 -2.67
C SER A 36 18.29 23.49 -1.44
N GLU A 37 17.07 24.00 -1.64
CA GLU A 37 16.14 24.43 -0.58
C GLU A 37 14.82 23.68 -0.59
N ILE A 38 14.58 22.79 -1.57
CA ILE A 38 13.35 22.02 -1.65
C ILE A 38 13.47 20.80 -0.73
N ASP A 39 12.58 20.74 0.25
CA ASP A 39 12.47 19.64 1.21
C ASP A 39 11.54 18.53 0.71
N TYR A 40 11.77 17.28 1.12
CA TYR A 40 10.96 16.13 0.70
C TYR A 40 9.45 16.32 0.98
N THR A 41 9.08 17.05 2.04
CA THR A 41 7.67 17.31 2.39
C THR A 41 6.96 18.17 1.35
N TYR A 42 7.69 18.92 0.52
CA TYR A 42 7.13 19.66 -0.62
C TYR A 42 6.37 18.72 -1.56
N PHE A 43 7.01 17.61 -1.96
CA PHE A 43 6.45 16.64 -2.90
C PHE A 43 5.30 15.85 -2.28
N ILE A 44 5.40 15.49 -1.00
CA ILE A 44 4.32 14.81 -0.28
C ILE A 44 3.06 15.69 -0.23
N LYS A 45 3.21 16.97 0.16
CA LYS A 45 2.07 17.90 0.22
C LYS A 45 1.45 18.13 -1.15
N TRP A 46 2.28 18.21 -2.19
CA TRP A 46 1.79 18.36 -3.56
C TRP A 46 1.01 17.12 -4.01
N GLN A 47 1.54 15.92 -3.77
CA GLN A 47 0.87 14.66 -4.03
C GLN A 47 -0.51 14.58 -3.36
N GLU A 48 -0.58 14.88 -2.07
CA GLU A 48 -1.84 14.81 -1.32
C GLU A 48 -2.87 15.84 -1.81
N THR A 49 -2.41 17.02 -2.24
CA THR A 49 -3.27 18.03 -2.87
C THR A 49 -3.89 17.48 -4.16
N ILE A 50 -3.11 16.79 -5.00
CA ILE A 50 -3.61 16.20 -6.23
C ILE A 50 -4.58 15.05 -5.94
N LYS A 51 -4.23 14.13 -5.04
CA LYS A 51 -5.13 13.03 -4.63
C LYS A 51 -6.47 13.54 -4.12
N LYS A 52 -6.47 14.60 -3.32
CA LYS A 52 -7.70 15.26 -2.87
C LYS A 52 -8.52 15.77 -4.06
N LYS A 53 -7.91 16.47 -5.02
CA LYS A 53 -8.60 16.93 -6.24
C LYS A 53 -9.19 15.77 -7.06
N ILE A 54 -8.51 14.61 -7.13
CA ILE A 54 -9.03 13.40 -7.78
C ILE A 54 -10.30 12.94 -7.06
N ASN A 55 -10.24 12.81 -5.73
CA ASN A 55 -11.36 12.34 -4.91
C ASN A 55 -12.57 13.28 -5.03
N ASP A 56 -12.34 14.59 -5.05
CA ASP A 56 -13.42 15.59 -5.22
C ASP A 56 -14.11 15.50 -6.60
N ILE A 57 -13.45 14.93 -7.60
CA ILE A 57 -14.00 14.70 -8.95
C ILE A 57 -14.62 13.30 -9.07
N ALA A 58 -14.21 12.35 -8.23
CA ALA A 58 -14.67 10.98 -8.26
C ALA A 58 -16.13 10.87 -7.79
N ASP A 59 -17.02 10.79 -8.77
CA ASP A 59 -18.46 10.70 -8.57
C ASP A 59 -19.00 9.68 -9.58
N LEU A 60 -19.46 8.56 -9.02
CA LEU A 60 -19.87 7.34 -9.73
C LEU A 60 -21.27 7.48 -10.32
N ASP A 61 -22.08 8.40 -9.79
CA ASP A 61 -23.44 8.67 -10.27
C ASP A 61 -23.42 9.54 -11.54
N SER A 62 -22.24 10.06 -11.92
CA SER A 62 -22.05 10.86 -13.11
C SER A 62 -21.28 10.10 -14.20
N PRO A 63 -21.96 9.59 -15.25
CA PRO A 63 -21.31 8.90 -16.37
C PRO A 63 -20.20 9.72 -17.03
N SER A 64 -20.37 11.05 -17.11
CA SER A 64 -19.35 11.96 -17.64
C SER A 64 -18.08 12.01 -16.79
N LYS A 65 -18.20 11.96 -15.45
CA LYS A 65 -17.05 11.98 -14.54
C LYS A 65 -16.36 10.62 -14.48
N VAL A 66 -17.13 9.53 -14.52
CA VAL A 66 -16.60 8.17 -14.68
C VAL A 66 -15.78 8.03 -15.96
N LYS A 67 -16.32 8.49 -17.10
CA LYS A 67 -15.61 8.50 -18.37
C LYS A 67 -14.34 9.36 -18.29
N PHE A 68 -14.43 10.53 -17.70
CA PHE A 68 -13.27 11.39 -17.48
C PHE A 68 -12.18 10.68 -16.68
N LEU A 69 -12.51 10.09 -15.53
CA LEU A 69 -11.53 9.42 -14.67
C LEU A 69 -10.79 8.28 -15.38
N LYS A 70 -11.50 7.50 -16.22
CA LYS A 70 -10.87 6.44 -17.00
C LYS A 70 -9.87 6.97 -18.04
N VAL A 71 -10.26 8.03 -18.76
CA VAL A 71 -9.39 8.66 -19.77
C VAL A 71 -8.21 9.34 -19.08
N PHE A 72 -8.46 10.05 -17.99
CA PHE A 72 -7.43 10.70 -17.19
C PHE A 72 -6.45 9.68 -16.61
N HIS A 73 -6.92 8.55 -16.09
CA HIS A 73 -6.07 7.46 -15.65
C HIS A 73 -5.14 6.95 -16.76
N GLN A 74 -5.67 6.72 -17.97
CA GLN A 74 -4.85 6.27 -19.11
C GLN A 74 -3.77 7.30 -19.48
N ASP A 75 -4.12 8.59 -19.47
CA ASP A 75 -3.19 9.68 -19.75
C ASP A 75 -2.07 9.78 -18.69
N VAL A 76 -2.43 9.74 -17.40
CA VAL A 76 -1.45 9.76 -16.30
C VAL A 76 -0.54 8.53 -16.36
N LEU A 77 -1.10 7.34 -16.62
CA LEU A 77 -0.33 6.11 -16.76
C LEU A 77 0.63 6.16 -17.95
N GLN A 78 0.20 6.71 -19.09
CA GLN A 78 1.08 6.91 -20.25
C GLN A 78 2.24 7.83 -19.89
N LYS A 79 1.96 8.98 -19.28
CA LYS A 79 2.97 9.93 -18.82
C LYS A 79 3.94 9.31 -17.83
N TYR A 80 3.46 8.51 -16.89
CA TYR A 80 4.32 7.78 -15.96
C TYR A 80 5.26 6.82 -16.71
N ASN A 81 4.74 6.03 -17.65
CA ASN A 81 5.54 5.12 -18.47
C ASN A 81 6.56 5.86 -19.34
N GLU A 82 6.27 7.08 -19.79
CA GLU A 82 7.23 7.93 -20.50
C GLU A 82 8.35 8.41 -19.56
N GLN A 83 8.04 8.80 -18.32
CA GLN A 83 9.04 9.18 -17.32
C GLN A 83 9.95 8.01 -16.89
N LEU A 84 9.46 6.76 -16.93
CA LEU A 84 10.28 5.57 -16.65
C LEU A 84 11.39 5.34 -17.68
N LYS A 85 11.28 5.92 -18.89
CA LYS A 85 12.30 5.82 -19.93
C LYS A 85 13.45 6.81 -19.72
N LEU A 86 13.30 7.76 -18.80
CA LEU A 86 14.30 8.79 -18.53
C LEU A 86 15.21 8.33 -17.39
N ASN A 87 16.52 8.41 -17.62
CA ASN A 87 17.52 8.17 -16.59
C ASN A 87 17.95 9.50 -15.96
N PHE A 88 17.42 9.80 -14.77
CA PHE A 88 17.78 11.04 -14.06
C PHE A 88 19.14 10.97 -13.36
N ASN A 89 19.82 9.83 -13.42
CA ASN A 89 21.23 9.72 -13.06
C ASN A 89 22.16 10.06 -14.23
N GLU A 90 21.66 10.28 -15.45
CA GLU A 90 22.52 10.71 -16.57
C GLU A 90 22.61 12.23 -16.65
N LEU A 91 23.83 12.76 -16.57
CA LEU A 91 24.08 14.20 -16.62
C LEU A 91 23.52 14.87 -17.90
N ASP A 92 23.62 14.20 -19.04
CA ASP A 92 23.09 14.73 -20.31
C ASP A 92 21.56 14.82 -20.30
N THR A 93 20.88 13.85 -19.67
CA THR A 93 19.43 13.90 -19.45
C THR A 93 19.05 15.09 -18.58
N LEU A 94 19.81 15.38 -17.52
CA LEU A 94 19.58 16.53 -16.65
C LEU A 94 19.80 17.86 -17.40
N LYS A 95 20.89 17.97 -18.15
CA LYS A 95 21.21 19.16 -18.96
C LYS A 95 20.15 19.44 -20.02
N ALA A 96 19.62 18.41 -20.67
CA ALA A 96 18.60 18.53 -21.70
C ALA A 96 17.27 19.13 -21.19
N LYS A 97 17.01 19.05 -19.88
CA LYS A 97 15.80 19.60 -19.24
C LYS A 97 15.91 21.09 -18.90
N LEU A 98 17.12 21.67 -18.96
CA LEU A 98 17.36 23.04 -18.52
C LEU A 98 16.96 24.08 -19.57
N LYS A 99 16.26 25.12 -19.11
CA LYS A 99 16.22 26.41 -19.80
C LYS A 99 17.29 27.31 -19.20
N GLN A 100 18.23 27.77 -20.02
CA GLN A 100 19.24 28.72 -19.56
C GLN A 100 18.62 30.10 -19.37
N LYS A 101 18.88 30.73 -18.21
CA LYS A 101 18.48 32.11 -17.95
C LYS A 101 19.64 32.95 -17.43
N TYR A 102 19.86 34.06 -18.11
CA TYR A 102 20.72 35.15 -17.65
C TYR A 102 19.82 36.21 -17.02
N VAL A 103 19.87 36.36 -15.70
CA VAL A 103 19.02 37.31 -14.97
C VAL A 103 19.90 38.28 -14.21
N SER A 104 19.61 39.57 -14.34
CA SER A 104 20.28 40.63 -13.58
C SER A 104 19.91 40.54 -12.09
N GLU A 105 20.89 40.78 -11.23
CA GLU A 105 20.73 40.84 -9.77
C GLU A 105 19.56 41.77 -9.40
N GLY A 106 18.46 41.21 -8.86
CA GLY A 106 17.29 41.98 -8.41
C GLY A 106 15.93 41.38 -8.74
N PHE A 107 15.81 40.54 -9.78
CA PHE A 107 14.52 39.94 -10.17
C PHE A 107 14.25 38.57 -9.53
N ILE A 108 15.27 37.93 -8.96
CA ILE A 108 15.18 36.58 -8.39
C ILE A 108 15.72 36.59 -6.96
N ARG A 109 15.02 35.90 -6.07
CA ARG A 109 15.43 35.74 -4.67
C ARG A 109 16.73 34.94 -4.61
N LYS A 110 17.78 35.52 -4.04
CA LYS A 110 19.06 34.83 -3.76
C LYS A 110 18.83 33.53 -2.97
N PRO A 111 19.54 32.43 -3.29
CA PRO A 111 19.49 31.22 -2.47
C PRO A 111 20.01 31.49 -1.06
N LYS A 112 19.31 30.94 -0.07
CA LYS A 112 19.67 30.95 1.35
C LYS A 112 20.78 29.95 1.65
N LYS A 113 20.84 28.85 0.89
CA LYS A 113 21.84 27.78 1.02
C LYS A 113 22.55 27.56 -0.30
N LYS A 114 23.86 27.37 -0.25
CA LYS A 114 24.62 26.95 -1.42
C LYS A 114 24.34 25.47 -1.72
N SER A 115 24.54 25.05 -2.97
CA SER A 115 24.23 23.68 -3.38
C SER A 115 25.17 22.66 -2.73
N LYS A 116 26.44 23.05 -2.54
CA LYS A 116 27.47 22.19 -1.92
C LYS A 116 27.44 22.13 -0.39
N GLU A 117 26.56 22.90 0.25
CA GLU A 117 26.35 22.93 1.71
C GLU A 117 25.56 21.70 2.19
N VAL A 118 26.12 20.53 1.93
CA VAL A 118 25.64 19.21 2.37
C VAL A 118 26.58 18.75 3.49
N TYR A 119 26.05 18.50 4.68
CA TYR A 119 26.85 18.23 5.88
C TYR A 119 26.45 16.92 6.52
N TYR A 120 27.43 16.20 7.05
CA TYR A 120 27.15 15.01 7.81
C TYR A 120 26.45 15.37 9.13
N SER A 121 25.34 14.68 9.40
CA SER A 121 24.58 14.81 10.63
C SER A 121 24.46 13.43 11.28
N PRO A 122 24.92 13.25 12.53
CA PRO A 122 24.79 12.00 13.25
C PRO A 122 23.35 11.52 13.40
N ASP A 123 22.40 12.46 13.42
CA ASP A 123 20.98 12.21 13.62
C ASP A 123 20.20 11.98 12.31
N SER A 124 20.84 12.17 11.15
CA SER A 124 20.20 12.08 9.82
C SER A 124 21.20 11.66 8.73
N HIS A 125 21.78 10.47 8.84
CA HIS A 125 22.74 9.93 7.87
C HIS A 125 22.18 9.87 6.43
N ASP A 126 20.86 9.66 6.29
CA ASP A 126 20.24 9.31 5.02
C ASP A 126 20.41 10.39 3.92
N ASP A 127 20.38 11.69 4.24
CA ASP A 127 20.46 12.75 3.22
C ASP A 127 21.90 12.99 2.73
N PHE A 128 22.89 12.86 3.62
CA PHE A 128 24.30 13.09 3.26
C PHE A 128 24.82 11.97 2.35
N ASP A 129 24.66 10.71 2.78
CA ASP A 129 25.13 9.54 2.06
C ASP A 129 24.41 9.41 0.70
N TYR A 130 23.10 9.69 0.68
CA TYR A 130 22.31 9.65 -0.55
C TYR A 130 22.79 10.68 -1.57
N ILE A 131 23.09 11.91 -1.16
CA ILE A 131 23.58 12.95 -2.07
C ILE A 131 24.97 12.61 -2.61
N LEU A 132 25.88 12.08 -1.78
CA LEU A 132 27.21 11.66 -2.26
C LEU A 132 27.11 10.45 -3.21
N THR A 133 26.25 9.48 -2.90
CA THR A 133 25.97 8.34 -3.79
C THR A 133 25.42 8.82 -5.12
N LYS A 134 24.44 9.73 -5.11
CA LYS A 134 23.90 10.31 -6.34
C LYS A 134 24.95 11.07 -7.14
N MET A 135 25.85 11.78 -6.46
CA MET A 135 26.95 12.46 -7.11
C MET A 135 27.89 11.46 -7.80
N SER A 136 28.28 10.37 -7.13
CA SER A 136 29.13 9.35 -7.75
C SER A 136 28.44 8.65 -8.93
N GLU A 137 27.13 8.36 -8.82
CA GLU A 137 26.32 7.80 -9.91
C GLU A 137 26.27 8.74 -11.13
N ILE A 138 25.93 10.02 -10.91
CA ILE A 138 25.76 11.00 -12.00
C ILE A 138 27.06 11.26 -12.76
N PHE A 139 28.19 11.22 -12.04
CA PHE A 139 29.51 11.43 -12.63
C PHE A 139 30.24 10.11 -12.91
N GLU A 140 29.53 8.97 -12.86
CA GLU A 140 29.98 7.63 -13.24
C GLU A 140 31.31 7.21 -12.58
N LEU A 141 31.44 7.41 -11.27
CA LEU A 141 32.61 7.00 -10.51
C LEU A 141 32.46 5.55 -10.03
N GLU A 142 32.93 4.60 -10.85
CA GLU A 142 32.75 3.14 -10.67
C GLU A 142 33.30 2.55 -9.35
N LYS A 143 34.06 3.31 -8.56
CA LYS A 143 34.81 2.79 -7.39
C LYS A 143 34.59 3.57 -6.10
N PHE A 144 33.66 4.53 -6.09
CA PHE A 144 33.41 5.32 -4.88
C PHE A 144 32.48 4.56 -3.93
N ASP A 145 33.06 3.91 -2.92
CA ASP A 145 32.34 3.25 -1.84
C ASP A 145 32.39 4.12 -0.57
N ILE A 146 31.23 4.59 -0.14
CA ILE A 146 31.06 5.47 1.03
C ILE A 146 31.43 4.73 2.34
N TYR A 147 31.50 3.39 2.33
CA TYR A 147 31.78 2.59 3.52
C TYR A 147 33.25 2.13 3.66
N ASN A 148 34.17 2.63 2.83
CA ASN A 148 35.61 2.39 3.00
C ASN A 148 36.21 3.39 4.02
N ASP A 149 35.78 3.27 5.28
CA ASP A 149 35.94 4.27 6.35
C ASP A 149 37.34 4.29 7.01
N ASP A 150 38.18 3.27 6.79
CA ASP A 150 39.40 3.10 7.59
C ASP A 150 40.57 4.06 7.22
N GLU A 151 40.53 4.75 6.07
CA GLU A 151 41.66 5.57 5.57
C GLU A 151 41.35 7.05 5.26
N CYS A 152 40.08 7.49 5.30
CA CYS A 152 39.67 8.77 4.70
C CYS A 152 39.35 9.91 5.71
N GLY A 153 39.57 9.73 7.01
CA GLY A 153 39.35 10.79 8.01
C GLY A 153 37.87 11.10 8.32
N GLY A 154 36.96 10.17 8.01
CA GLY A 154 35.52 10.26 8.27
C GLY A 154 34.67 10.83 7.11
N PRO A 155 33.36 11.01 7.31
CA PRO A 155 32.38 11.32 6.24
C PRO A 155 32.67 12.60 5.44
N GLU A 156 33.18 13.66 6.07
CA GLU A 156 33.53 14.90 5.36
C GLU A 156 34.80 14.72 4.51
N GLY A 157 35.75 13.87 4.92
CA GLY A 157 36.92 13.55 4.10
C GLY A 157 36.56 12.75 2.85
N LEU A 158 35.57 11.85 2.94
CA LEU A 158 35.01 11.15 1.77
C LEU A 158 34.37 12.11 0.78
N LYS A 159 33.65 13.13 1.27
CA LYS A 159 33.09 14.19 0.43
C LYS A 159 34.17 14.96 -0.32
N ASP A 160 35.25 15.33 0.34
CA ASP A 160 36.37 16.06 -0.30
C ASP A 160 37.03 15.20 -1.40
N ILE A 161 37.28 13.91 -1.12
CA ILE A 161 37.81 12.95 -2.11
C ILE A 161 36.88 12.84 -3.32
N LEU A 162 35.57 12.71 -3.09
CA LEU A 162 34.59 12.64 -4.17
C LEU A 162 34.61 13.90 -5.04
N GLN A 163 34.69 15.08 -4.41
CA GLN A 163 34.77 16.34 -5.13
C GLN A 163 36.02 16.39 -6.02
N ASP A 164 37.19 16.04 -5.48
CA ASP A 164 38.45 16.01 -6.23
C ASP A 164 38.39 15.02 -7.40
N GLU A 165 37.82 13.83 -7.19
CA GLU A 165 37.65 12.84 -8.26
C GLU A 165 36.73 13.33 -9.37
N VAL A 166 35.60 13.95 -9.02
CA VAL A 166 34.67 14.52 -10.00
C VAL A 166 35.32 15.66 -10.78
N LEU A 167 35.99 16.60 -10.10
CA LEU A 167 36.69 17.72 -10.74
C LEU A 167 37.77 17.23 -11.70
N SER A 168 38.57 16.25 -11.27
CA SER A 168 39.61 15.60 -12.08
C SER A 168 39.05 14.90 -13.32
N LYS A 169 37.98 14.11 -13.15
CA LYS A 169 37.33 13.38 -14.24
C LYS A 169 36.74 14.32 -15.29
N LEU A 170 36.08 15.39 -14.84
CA LEU A 170 35.45 16.38 -15.72
C LEU A 170 36.45 17.40 -16.28
N LYS A 171 37.66 17.49 -15.70
CA LYS A 171 38.69 18.50 -16.01
C LYS A 171 38.17 19.93 -15.83
N VAL A 172 37.54 20.17 -14.69
CA VAL A 172 36.96 21.46 -14.32
C VAL A 172 37.52 21.96 -12.99
N GLU A 173 37.38 23.26 -12.74
CA GLU A 173 37.89 23.92 -11.54
C GLU A 173 36.88 23.86 -10.38
N ASP A 174 37.37 24.05 -9.15
CA ASP A 174 36.59 24.05 -7.90
C ASP A 174 35.41 25.04 -7.92
N ASP A 175 35.54 26.12 -8.69
CA ASP A 175 34.50 27.13 -8.84
C ASP A 175 33.24 26.62 -9.54
N GLN A 176 33.24 25.39 -10.08
CA GLN A 176 32.08 24.75 -10.69
C GLN A 176 31.34 23.79 -9.75
N LEU A 177 31.86 23.50 -8.56
CA LEU A 177 31.25 22.53 -7.63
C LEU A 177 29.79 22.87 -7.30
N GLU A 178 29.45 24.15 -7.14
CA GLU A 178 28.06 24.55 -6.87
C GLU A 178 27.11 24.10 -7.98
N SER A 179 27.54 24.27 -9.22
CA SER A 179 26.79 23.82 -10.39
C SER A 179 26.66 22.30 -10.41
N LEU A 180 27.74 21.57 -10.10
CA LEU A 180 27.72 20.11 -10.08
C LEU A 180 26.75 19.57 -9.01
N TYR A 181 26.81 20.10 -7.79
CA TYR A 181 25.85 19.76 -6.73
C TYR A 181 24.41 20.16 -7.11
N SER A 182 24.21 21.27 -7.84
CA SER A 182 22.86 21.64 -8.28
C SER A 182 22.24 20.60 -9.23
N TYR A 183 23.05 19.92 -10.06
CA TYR A 183 22.57 18.81 -10.89
C TYR A 183 22.18 17.59 -10.05
N VAL A 184 22.94 17.31 -8.97
CA VAL A 184 22.61 16.22 -8.03
C VAL A 184 21.25 16.50 -7.37
N HIS A 185 21.04 17.70 -6.82
CA HIS A 185 19.75 18.09 -6.23
C HIS A 185 18.61 18.08 -7.26
N LEU A 186 18.87 18.49 -8.50
CA LEU A 186 17.89 18.41 -9.58
C LEU A 186 17.49 16.95 -9.87
N SER A 187 18.46 16.04 -9.92
CA SER A 187 18.20 14.61 -10.10
C SER A 187 17.23 14.11 -9.03
N VAL A 188 17.53 14.39 -7.76
CA VAL A 188 16.66 14.03 -6.63
C VAL A 188 15.25 14.60 -6.78
N CYS A 189 15.11 15.89 -7.12
CA CYS A 189 13.81 16.50 -7.35
C CYS A 189 13.02 15.79 -8.46
N LEU A 190 13.69 15.42 -9.56
CA LEU A 190 13.08 14.71 -10.68
C LEU A 190 12.66 13.28 -10.28
N GLU A 191 13.47 12.56 -9.50
CA GLU A 191 13.09 11.26 -8.95
C GLU A 191 11.86 11.35 -8.04
N LEU A 192 11.83 12.32 -7.14
CA LEU A 192 10.69 12.55 -6.25
C LEU A 192 9.42 12.91 -7.04
N THR A 193 9.52 13.68 -8.12
CA THR A 193 8.37 13.92 -9.01
C THR A 193 7.89 12.66 -9.74
N ARG A 194 8.82 11.79 -10.16
CA ARG A 194 8.48 10.49 -10.77
C ARG A 194 7.80 9.56 -9.78
N ASP A 195 8.25 9.53 -8.53
CA ASP A 195 7.60 8.76 -7.46
C ASP A 195 6.22 9.31 -7.10
N MET A 196 6.08 10.63 -7.04
CA MET A 196 4.77 11.27 -6.90
C MET A 196 3.82 10.85 -8.04
N LEU A 197 4.29 10.85 -9.30
CA LEU A 197 3.49 10.43 -10.44
C LEU A 197 3.09 8.95 -10.37
N LYS A 198 4.00 8.08 -9.93
CA LYS A 198 3.72 6.66 -9.63
C LYS A 198 2.58 6.52 -8.62
N ASN A 199 2.68 7.22 -7.50
CA ASN A 199 1.70 7.15 -6.41
C ASN A 199 0.33 7.71 -6.83
N ILE A 200 0.30 8.77 -7.65
CA ILE A 200 -0.94 9.30 -8.24
C ILE A 200 -1.55 8.28 -9.19
N THR A 201 -0.73 7.63 -10.02
CA THR A 201 -1.18 6.57 -10.95
C THR A 201 -1.79 5.40 -10.19
N GLN A 202 -1.13 4.91 -9.14
CA GLN A 202 -1.66 3.83 -8.27
C GLN A 202 -3.00 4.22 -7.61
N HIS A 203 -3.13 5.47 -7.19
CA HIS A 203 -4.39 5.98 -6.63
C HIS A 203 -5.51 5.95 -7.68
N LEU A 204 -5.24 6.42 -8.90
CA LEU A 204 -6.19 6.37 -10.02
C LEU A 204 -6.53 4.93 -10.42
N ASP A 205 -5.55 4.03 -10.43
CA ASP A 205 -5.74 2.60 -10.67
C ASP A 205 -6.75 2.01 -9.68
N SER A 206 -6.63 2.34 -8.40
CA SER A 206 -7.56 1.86 -7.37
C SER A 206 -9.00 2.30 -7.65
N ILE A 207 -9.19 3.56 -8.04
CA ILE A 207 -10.50 4.15 -8.36
C ILE A 207 -11.07 3.53 -9.63
N VAL A 208 -10.28 3.45 -10.70
CA VAL A 208 -10.73 2.89 -11.98
C VAL A 208 -11.02 1.40 -11.87
N ASN A 209 -10.25 0.65 -11.09
CA ASN A 209 -10.53 -0.76 -10.84
C ASN A 209 -11.82 -0.94 -10.03
N TYR A 210 -12.09 -0.06 -9.07
CA TYR A 210 -13.38 -0.05 -8.38
C TYR A 210 -14.54 0.26 -9.34
N ILE A 211 -14.42 1.27 -10.19
CA ILE A 211 -15.40 1.59 -11.25
C ILE A 211 -15.65 0.37 -12.16
N LYS A 212 -14.59 -0.29 -12.66
CA LYS A 212 -14.73 -1.47 -13.52
C LYS A 212 -15.44 -2.62 -12.81
N LYS A 213 -15.18 -2.81 -11.51
CA LYS A 213 -15.91 -3.81 -10.70
C LYS A 213 -17.40 -3.48 -10.61
N LEU A 214 -17.76 -2.21 -10.48
CA LEU A 214 -19.16 -1.75 -10.45
C LEU A 214 -19.85 -1.79 -11.82
N GLU A 215 -19.15 -1.50 -12.92
CA GLU A 215 -19.75 -1.54 -14.27
C GLU A 215 -19.88 -2.96 -14.82
N ASN A 216 -18.94 -3.84 -14.49
CA ASN A 216 -19.03 -5.27 -14.79
C ASN A 216 -19.86 -6.02 -13.74
N PHE A 217 -20.50 -5.29 -12.84
CA PHE A 217 -21.50 -5.84 -11.92
C PHE A 217 -22.75 -6.17 -12.72
N GLU A 218 -22.96 -7.44 -13.01
CA GLU A 218 -24.27 -7.91 -13.45
C GLU A 218 -25.15 -8.03 -12.20
N GLU A 219 -26.12 -7.12 -12.03
CA GLU A 219 -27.11 -7.12 -10.92
C GLU A 219 -27.78 -8.49 -10.74
N ASP A 220 -27.83 -9.30 -11.79
CA ASP A 220 -28.55 -10.59 -11.84
C ASP A 220 -27.66 -11.84 -11.66
N LYS A 221 -26.33 -11.73 -11.48
CA LYS A 221 -25.44 -12.93 -11.42
C LYS A 221 -24.77 -13.25 -10.10
N LEU A 222 -24.77 -12.36 -9.11
CA LEU A 222 -24.12 -12.64 -7.81
C LEU A 222 -24.97 -12.13 -6.65
N THR A 223 -25.42 -13.04 -5.78
CA THR A 223 -25.93 -12.66 -4.46
C THR A 223 -24.76 -12.28 -3.55
N LEU A 224 -25.00 -11.39 -2.58
CA LEU A 224 -24.07 -11.00 -1.49
C LEU A 224 -23.37 -12.18 -0.78
N ASP A 225 -23.87 -13.40 -0.94
CA ASP A 225 -23.27 -14.63 -0.41
C ASP A 225 -21.90 -14.95 -1.06
N GLU A 226 -21.66 -14.65 -2.35
CA GLU A 226 -20.44 -15.04 -3.07
C GLU A 226 -19.23 -14.11 -2.85
N VAL A 227 -19.48 -12.85 -2.46
CA VAL A 227 -18.42 -11.91 -2.02
C VAL A 227 -17.93 -12.28 -0.61
N TYR A 228 -18.79 -12.89 0.20
CA TYR A 228 -18.45 -13.38 1.54
C TYR A 228 -17.54 -14.62 1.47
N ASP A 229 -17.77 -15.53 0.52
CA ASP A 229 -17.07 -16.82 0.46
C ASP A 229 -15.56 -16.74 0.09
N ASN A 230 -15.07 -15.58 -0.38
CA ASN A 230 -13.67 -15.38 -0.76
C ASN A 230 -12.85 -14.50 0.23
N ASP A 231 -13.40 -14.17 1.40
CA ASP A 231 -12.64 -13.52 2.49
C ASP A 231 -11.74 -14.56 3.19
N PRO A 232 -10.41 -14.37 3.25
CA PRO A 232 -9.49 -15.28 3.96
C PRO A 232 -9.79 -15.42 5.47
N ASN A 233 -10.61 -14.54 6.04
CA ASN A 233 -11.11 -14.64 7.42
C ASN A 233 -12.48 -15.34 7.54
N ASN A 234 -13.14 -15.67 6.42
CA ASN A 234 -14.47 -16.29 6.37
C ASN A 234 -14.40 -17.79 6.03
N LEU A 235 -13.65 -18.55 6.84
CA LEU A 235 -13.47 -20.00 6.66
C LEU A 235 -14.80 -20.75 6.70
N LYS A 236 -15.05 -21.58 5.67
CA LYS A 236 -16.21 -22.46 5.57
C LYS A 236 -16.09 -23.62 6.57
N LEU A 237 -16.97 -23.68 7.57
CA LEU A 237 -17.02 -24.79 8.53
C LEU A 237 -18.14 -25.78 8.17
N GLU A 238 -17.79 -26.95 7.65
CA GLU A 238 -18.76 -27.99 7.25
C GLU A 238 -18.93 -29.07 8.32
N PHE A 239 -20.14 -29.17 8.86
CA PHE A 239 -20.57 -30.24 9.75
C PHE A 239 -21.09 -31.43 8.94
N LYS A 240 -20.48 -32.60 9.13
CA LYS A 240 -20.93 -33.87 8.52
C LYS A 240 -22.08 -34.53 9.30
N ILE A 241 -22.97 -33.71 9.86
CA ILE A 241 -24.16 -34.07 10.62
C ILE A 241 -25.34 -33.20 10.13
N ASN A 242 -26.57 -33.60 10.43
CA ASN A 242 -27.74 -32.82 10.01
C ASN A 242 -27.87 -31.53 10.85
N LYS A 243 -28.73 -30.61 10.40
CA LYS A 243 -28.91 -29.30 11.04
C LYS A 243 -29.38 -29.35 12.49
N LEU A 244 -30.24 -30.31 12.82
CA LEU A 244 -30.75 -30.49 14.19
C LEU A 244 -29.60 -30.90 15.12
N ASP A 245 -28.74 -31.81 14.65
CA ASP A 245 -27.56 -32.25 15.39
C ASP A 245 -26.53 -31.12 15.54
N VAL A 246 -26.41 -30.20 14.58
CA VAL A 246 -25.58 -28.98 14.76
C VAL A 246 -26.12 -28.12 15.91
N ALA A 247 -27.44 -27.92 15.98
CA ALA A 247 -28.05 -27.16 17.06
C ALA A 247 -27.86 -27.83 18.44
N LEU A 248 -28.05 -29.15 18.50
CA LEU A 248 -27.83 -29.95 19.70
C LEU A 248 -26.35 -29.97 20.11
N PHE A 249 -25.42 -30.07 19.16
CA PHE A 249 -23.98 -30.00 19.41
C PHE A 249 -23.63 -28.70 20.15
N TYR A 250 -23.99 -27.55 19.59
CA TYR A 250 -23.67 -26.27 20.22
C TYR A 250 -24.37 -26.10 21.57
N ARG A 251 -25.61 -26.60 21.72
CA ARG A 251 -26.29 -26.60 23.01
C ARG A 251 -25.55 -27.45 24.04
N VAL A 252 -25.26 -28.71 23.74
CA VAL A 252 -24.62 -29.65 24.67
C VAL A 252 -23.28 -29.07 25.15
N PHE A 253 -22.42 -28.66 24.21
CA PHE A 253 -21.10 -28.12 24.55
C PHE A 253 -21.18 -26.78 25.29
N HIS A 254 -22.22 -25.99 25.07
CA HIS A 254 -22.49 -24.79 25.86
C HIS A 254 -22.99 -25.12 27.27
N ASP A 255 -23.94 -26.05 27.39
CA ASP A 255 -24.54 -26.45 28.67
C ASP A 255 -23.53 -27.16 29.60
N VAL A 256 -22.55 -27.87 29.03
CA VAL A 256 -21.44 -28.47 29.81
C VAL A 256 -20.25 -27.54 30.05
N GLY A 257 -20.32 -26.28 29.58
CA GLY A 257 -19.30 -25.25 29.83
C GLY A 257 -18.03 -25.37 28.99
N ILE A 258 -18.05 -26.10 27.86
CA ILE A 258 -16.93 -26.16 26.92
C ILE A 258 -16.96 -24.97 25.95
N ILE A 259 -18.16 -24.54 25.54
CA ILE A 259 -18.36 -23.34 24.71
C ILE A 259 -19.03 -22.28 25.56
N GLU A 260 -18.39 -21.13 25.73
CA GLU A 260 -18.98 -20.00 26.45
C GLU A 260 -19.32 -18.87 25.46
N VAL A 261 -20.53 -18.31 25.60
CA VAL A 261 -20.95 -17.11 24.87
C VAL A 261 -21.44 -16.09 25.89
N ASP A 262 -20.92 -14.85 25.81
CA ASP A 262 -21.38 -13.78 26.67
C ASP A 262 -22.88 -13.53 26.42
N ASN A 263 -23.72 -13.85 27.40
CA ASN A 263 -25.16 -13.65 27.37
C ASN A 263 -25.61 -12.51 28.29
N LYS A 264 -24.70 -11.60 28.71
CA LYS A 264 -25.08 -10.40 29.47
C LYS A 264 -26.21 -9.66 28.76
N ASN A 265 -27.21 -9.26 29.55
CA ASN A 265 -28.40 -8.53 29.09
C ASN A 265 -29.34 -9.32 28.15
N GLN A 266 -29.22 -10.65 28.04
CA GLN A 266 -30.17 -11.48 27.28
C GLN A 266 -31.16 -12.20 28.20
N LYS A 267 -32.43 -12.30 27.77
CA LYS A 267 -33.49 -13.00 28.54
C LYS A 267 -33.42 -14.52 28.42
N ASN A 268 -32.94 -15.06 27.29
CA ASN A 268 -32.85 -16.50 27.04
C ASN A 268 -31.37 -16.92 26.95
N PRO A 269 -30.94 -17.98 27.65
CA PRO A 269 -29.53 -18.39 27.77
C PRO A 269 -28.87 -18.77 26.44
N TYR A 270 -29.65 -19.03 25.40
CA TYR A 270 -29.15 -19.44 24.09
C TYR A 270 -29.22 -18.31 23.05
N THR A 271 -29.61 -17.08 23.43
CA THR A 271 -29.89 -16.02 22.45
C THR A 271 -28.65 -15.67 21.62
N ASN A 272 -27.52 -15.40 22.28
CA ASN A 272 -26.31 -15.01 21.56
C ASN A 272 -25.65 -16.21 20.89
N LEU A 273 -25.76 -17.41 21.46
CA LEU A 273 -25.32 -18.65 20.82
C LEU A 273 -26.06 -18.90 19.49
N LYS A 274 -27.39 -18.77 19.48
CA LYS A 274 -28.20 -18.91 18.25
C LYS A 274 -27.82 -17.86 17.21
N LYS A 275 -27.64 -16.60 17.63
CA LYS A 275 -27.17 -15.53 16.74
C LYS A 275 -25.81 -15.87 16.13
N TYR A 276 -24.86 -16.33 16.95
CA TYR A 276 -23.53 -16.72 16.49
C TYR A 276 -23.61 -17.82 15.43
N ILE A 277 -24.37 -18.90 15.69
CA ILE A 277 -24.53 -20.00 14.74
C ILE A 277 -25.18 -19.51 13.44
N ASP A 278 -26.24 -18.70 13.52
CA ASP A 278 -26.96 -18.17 12.35
C ASP A 278 -26.13 -17.18 11.51
N SER A 279 -25.24 -16.41 12.14
CA SER A 279 -24.37 -15.46 11.45
C SER A 279 -23.05 -16.05 10.96
N SER A 280 -22.69 -17.26 11.41
CA SER A 280 -21.41 -17.89 11.09
C SER A 280 -21.42 -18.55 9.71
N ASN A 281 -20.24 -18.75 9.12
CA ASN A 281 -20.07 -19.46 7.86
C ASN A 281 -20.09 -20.99 8.04
N MET A 282 -21.15 -21.49 8.68
CA MET A 282 -21.35 -22.89 9.02
C MET A 282 -22.30 -23.56 8.03
N TYR A 283 -22.01 -24.81 7.70
CA TYR A 283 -22.78 -25.64 6.78
C TYR A 283 -23.03 -27.00 7.42
N TYR A 284 -24.12 -27.67 7.06
CA TYR A 284 -24.46 -28.99 7.54
C TYR A 284 -24.73 -29.94 6.37
N MET A 285 -24.63 -31.23 6.61
CA MET A 285 -24.86 -32.26 5.61
C MET A 285 -26.17 -32.99 5.86
N GLU A 286 -27.06 -32.97 4.87
CA GLU A 286 -28.32 -33.71 4.89
C GLU A 286 -28.53 -34.36 3.51
N ASN A 287 -28.79 -35.67 3.49
CA ASN A 287 -29.01 -36.42 2.24
C ASN A 287 -27.90 -36.23 1.19
N LYS A 288 -26.63 -36.20 1.62
CA LYS A 288 -25.43 -35.95 0.78
C LYS A 288 -25.37 -34.56 0.15
N LYS A 289 -26.23 -33.64 0.55
CA LYS A 289 -26.19 -32.23 0.16
C LYS A 289 -25.63 -31.40 1.32
N VAL A 290 -24.82 -30.41 0.99
CA VAL A 290 -24.27 -29.44 1.94
C VAL A 290 -25.09 -28.16 1.82
N ASP A 291 -25.72 -27.75 2.92
CA ASP A 291 -26.54 -26.53 2.98
C ASP A 291 -26.06 -25.61 4.11
N LYS A 292 -26.18 -24.29 3.91
CA LYS A 292 -25.77 -23.28 4.90
C LYS A 292 -26.70 -23.32 6.11
N VAL A 293 -26.12 -23.21 7.31
CA VAL A 293 -26.90 -23.07 8.54
C VAL A 293 -27.55 -21.68 8.53
N LYS A 294 -28.89 -21.65 8.46
CA LYS A 294 -29.72 -20.45 8.58
C LYS A 294 -30.97 -20.77 9.40
N ASN A 295 -31.51 -19.83 10.17
CA ASN A 295 -32.70 -20.02 11.01
C ASN A 295 -32.58 -21.16 12.05
N ILE A 296 -31.43 -21.27 12.72
CA ILE A 296 -31.17 -22.26 13.79
C ILE A 296 -32.15 -22.12 14.95
N ASN A 297 -32.73 -20.93 15.14
CA ASN A 297 -33.80 -20.67 16.09
C ASN A 297 -34.94 -21.70 16.00
N LYS A 298 -35.32 -22.11 14.78
CA LYS A 298 -36.38 -23.12 14.56
C LYS A 298 -35.99 -24.49 15.11
N GLU A 299 -34.72 -24.88 15.00
CA GLU A 299 -34.21 -26.13 15.54
C GLU A 299 -34.17 -26.08 17.07
N PHE A 300 -33.67 -24.97 17.64
CA PHE A 300 -33.72 -24.77 19.10
C PHE A 300 -35.13 -24.80 19.67
N SER A 301 -36.12 -24.22 18.98
CA SER A 301 -37.52 -24.28 19.42
C SER A 301 -38.10 -25.70 19.45
N LYS A 302 -37.57 -26.64 18.64
CA LYS A 302 -38.04 -28.03 18.63
C LYS A 302 -37.71 -28.75 19.94
N PHE A 303 -36.48 -28.61 20.45
CA PHE A 303 -36.03 -29.35 21.63
C PHE A 303 -36.07 -28.54 22.94
N LEU A 304 -36.22 -27.22 22.89
CA LEU A 304 -36.40 -26.42 24.12
C LEU A 304 -37.83 -26.49 24.69
N ASN A 305 -38.80 -26.82 23.85
CA ASN A 305 -40.22 -26.83 24.22
C ASN A 305 -40.83 -28.24 24.25
N ASP A 306 -40.09 -29.27 23.84
CA ASP A 306 -40.59 -30.64 23.69
C ASP A 306 -39.48 -31.67 23.98
N ASN A 307 -39.73 -32.55 24.96
CA ASN A 307 -38.81 -33.60 25.40
C ASN A 307 -38.67 -34.74 24.37
N LYS A 308 -39.47 -34.74 23.29
CA LYS A 308 -39.39 -35.71 22.19
C LYS A 308 -38.00 -35.82 21.55
N TYR A 309 -37.16 -34.79 21.71
CA TYR A 309 -35.82 -34.73 21.12
C TYR A 309 -34.69 -35.19 22.05
N GLU A 310 -34.98 -35.56 23.30
CA GLU A 310 -33.97 -36.11 24.23
C GLU A 310 -33.28 -37.34 23.65
N LYS A 311 -34.02 -38.21 22.95
CA LYS A 311 -33.43 -39.37 22.28
C LYS A 311 -32.46 -38.97 21.15
N HIS A 312 -32.73 -37.88 20.43
CA HIS A 312 -31.83 -37.38 19.39
C HIS A 312 -30.55 -36.80 20.01
N GLU A 313 -30.70 -36.06 21.12
CA GLU A 313 -29.58 -35.53 21.90
C GLU A 313 -28.68 -36.65 22.44
N ILE A 314 -29.26 -37.71 23.00
CA ILE A 314 -28.52 -38.90 23.45
C ILE A 314 -27.77 -39.55 22.27
N ASN A 315 -28.45 -39.76 21.14
CA ASN A 315 -27.81 -40.37 19.96
C ASN A 315 -26.61 -39.53 19.44
N LEU A 316 -26.72 -38.20 19.48
CA LEU A 316 -25.62 -37.32 19.10
C LEU A 316 -24.45 -37.43 20.09
N ILE A 317 -24.73 -37.44 21.39
CA ILE A 317 -23.71 -37.60 22.43
C ILE A 317 -23.00 -38.95 22.27
N GLU A 318 -23.74 -40.04 22.05
CA GLU A 318 -23.17 -41.37 21.78
C GLU A 318 -22.28 -41.37 20.54
N LEU A 319 -22.70 -40.71 19.46
CA LEU A 319 -21.91 -40.53 18.25
C LEU A 319 -20.59 -39.78 18.54
N LEU A 320 -20.66 -38.68 19.29
CA LEU A 320 -19.48 -37.90 19.68
C LEU A 320 -18.52 -38.72 20.54
N ILE A 321 -19.03 -39.44 21.53
CA ILE A 321 -18.24 -40.33 22.39
C ILE A 321 -17.55 -41.40 21.53
N SER A 322 -18.26 -42.02 20.60
CA SER A 322 -17.68 -43.03 19.71
C SER A 322 -16.54 -42.45 18.86
N LYS A 323 -16.72 -41.27 18.27
CA LYS A 323 -15.70 -40.59 17.47
C LYS A 323 -14.48 -40.18 18.30
N LEU A 324 -14.70 -39.62 19.49
CA LEU A 324 -13.62 -39.22 20.39
C LEU A 324 -12.84 -40.42 20.93
N LYS A 325 -13.51 -41.54 21.26
CA LYS A 325 -12.84 -42.79 21.66
C LYS A 325 -11.96 -43.34 20.54
N SER A 326 -12.49 -43.43 19.32
CA SER A 326 -11.71 -43.87 18.16
C SER A 326 -10.50 -42.98 17.91
N LYS A 327 -10.64 -41.64 18.03
CA LYS A 327 -9.50 -40.73 17.89
C LYS A 327 -8.49 -40.88 19.04
N LYS A 328 -8.95 -41.14 20.26
CA LYS A 328 -8.08 -41.41 21.40
C LYS A 328 -7.25 -42.68 21.17
N GLU A 329 -7.88 -43.77 20.74
CA GLU A 329 -7.21 -45.04 20.42
C GLU A 329 -6.17 -44.86 19.30
N GLU A 330 -6.47 -44.07 18.27
CA GLU A 330 -5.52 -43.72 17.20
C GLU A 330 -4.29 -42.96 17.75
N ILE A 331 -4.51 -42.01 18.66
CA ILE A 331 -3.40 -41.24 19.28
C ILE A 331 -2.55 -42.15 20.18
N GLU A 332 -3.18 -43.02 20.97
CA GLU A 332 -2.49 -43.98 21.84
C GLU A 332 -1.65 -44.97 21.02
N ALA A 333 -2.20 -45.54 19.94
CA ALA A 333 -1.45 -46.43 19.04
C ALA A 333 -0.24 -45.74 18.36
N ASN A 334 -0.42 -44.50 17.88
CA ASN A 334 0.69 -43.72 17.30
C ASN A 334 1.78 -43.38 18.32
N SER A 335 1.43 -43.25 19.60
CA SER A 335 2.41 -43.03 20.68
C SER A 335 3.17 -44.31 21.06
N GLU A 336 2.59 -45.49 20.83
CA GLU A 336 3.25 -46.79 21.02
C GLU A 336 4.16 -47.17 19.84
N GLU A 337 3.83 -46.78 18.60
CA GLU A 337 4.67 -46.99 17.40
C GLU A 337 5.84 -45.99 17.28
N GLY A 338 5.84 -44.91 18.06
CA GLY A 338 6.84 -43.83 18.05
C GLY A 338 7.98 -43.96 19.08
N LEU A 339 8.20 -45.15 19.66
CA LEU A 339 9.34 -45.47 20.52
C LEU A 339 10.00 -46.80 20.07
N LEU A 340 10.75 -46.72 18.97
CA LEU A 340 11.90 -47.60 18.69
C LEU A 340 13.05 -46.80 18.08
#